data_AF-A0A1M4WKQ2-F1
#
_entry.id   AF-A0A1M4WKQ2-F1
#
_cell.length_a   1.000
_cell.length_b   1.000
_cell.length_c   1.000
_cell.angle_alpha   90.00
_cell.angle_beta   90.00
_cell.angle_gamma   90.00
#
_symmetry.space_group_name_H-M   'P 1'
#
loop_
_entity.id
_entity.type
_entity.pdbx_description
1 polymer ?
#
loop_
_entity_poly.entity_id
_entity_poly.type
_entity_poly.pdbx_seq_one_letter_code
_entity_poly.pdbx_strand_id
1 'polypeptide(L)'
;MFIIIGIMLSGMLIGYLLRSKRLTWIHKIITFLIWLLLFLLGIDVGDNKAIMYGLHTLGLEALIITLAAVIGSTLLAWGLWYLLYIRNREKEEKA
;
A
#
# COMPACT_ATOMS: atom_id res chain seq x y z
N MET A 1 14.70 15.60 -6.12
CA MET A 1 13.76 14.72 -6.85
C MET A 1 14.46 13.71 -7.75
N PHE A 2 15.40 14.14 -8.60
CA PHE A 2 16.19 13.23 -9.45
C PHE A 2 16.91 12.11 -8.68
N ILE A 3 17.42 12.37 -7.48
CA ILE A 3 18.07 11.35 -6.64
C ILE A 3 17.07 10.23 -6.27
N ILE A 4 15.84 10.59 -5.92
CA ILE A 4 14.79 9.63 -5.56
C ILE A 4 14.44 8.77 -6.78
N ILE A 5 14.26 9.41 -7.94
CA ILE A 5 13.97 8.73 -9.21
C ILE A 5 15.12 7.80 -9.60
N GLY A 6 16.36 8.26 -9.49
CA GLY A 6 17.56 7.47 -9.76
C GLY A 6 17.68 6.25 -8.85
N ILE A 7 17.38 6.41 -7.56
CA ILE A 7 17.34 5.29 -6.61
C ILE A 7 16.24 4.28 -6.99
N MET A 8 15.03 4.74 -7.34
CA MET A 8 13.93 3.85 -7.77
C MET A 8 14.30 3.06 -9.03
N LEU A 9 14.89 3.71 -10.04
CA LEU A 9 15.35 3.07 -11.27
C LEU A 9 16.46 2.05 -10.99
N SER A 10 17.44 2.41 -10.15
CA SER A 10 18.53 1.52 -9.77
C SER A 10 18.01 0.29 -9.03
N GLY A 11 17.02 0.46 -8.13
CA GLY A 11 16.38 -0.64 -7.41
C GLY A 11 15.64 -1.60 -8.33
N MET A 12 14.95 -1.08 -9.35
CA MET A 12 14.30 -1.92 -10.37
C MET A 12 15.32 -2.71 -11.18
N LEU A 13 16.44 -2.08 -11.57
CA LEU A 13 17.50 -2.71 -12.36
C LEU A 13 18.20 -3.84 -11.57
N ILE A 14 18.51 -3.59 -10.30
CA ILE A 14 19.08 -4.58 -9.38
C ILE A 14 18.09 -5.72 -9.14
N GLY A 15 16.81 -5.41 -8.91
CA GLY A 15 15.76 -6.41 -8.74
C GLY A 15 15.57 -7.29 -9.97
N TYR A 16 15.72 -6.74 -11.17
CA TYR A 16 15.69 -7.50 -12.43
C TYR A 16 16.90 -8.43 -12.55
N LEU A 17 18.10 -7.96 -12.20
CA LEU A 17 19.32 -8.77 -12.25
C LEU A 17 19.32 -9.93 -11.23
N LEU A 18 18.76 -9.69 -10.04
CA LEU A 18 18.63 -10.69 -8.97
C LEU A 18 17.43 -11.64 -9.13
N ARG A 19 16.56 -11.43 -10.13
CA ARG A 19 15.33 -12.21 -10.36
C ARG A 19 15.58 -13.71 -10.55
N SER A 20 16.77 -14.10 -11.00
CA SER A 20 17.14 -15.50 -11.25
C SER A 20 17.30 -16.33 -9.96
N LYS A 21 17.57 -15.71 -8.81
CA LYS A 21 17.72 -16.41 -7.52
C LYS A 21 16.43 -16.26 -6.71
N ARG A 22 15.83 -17.39 -6.29
CA ARG A 22 14.74 -17.38 -5.31
C ARG A 22 15.30 -17.07 -3.93
N LEU A 23 15.36 -15.79 -3.57
CA LEU A 23 15.86 -15.28 -2.29
C LEU A 23 14.80 -15.41 -1.19
N THR A 24 14.30 -16.63 -0.96
CA THR A 24 13.25 -16.91 0.05
C THR A 24 13.66 -16.57 1.48
N TRP A 25 14.97 -16.52 1.76
CA TRP A 25 15.51 -16.10 3.06
C TRP A 25 15.28 -14.60 3.35
N ILE A 26 15.28 -13.75 2.32
CA ILE A 26 15.04 -12.31 2.47
C ILE A 26 13.61 -12.06 2.99
N HIS A 27 12.63 -12.80 2.46
CA HIS A 27 11.26 -12.70 2.95
C HIS A 27 11.16 -13.01 4.45
N LYS A 28 11.87 -14.05 4.91
CA LYS A 28 11.90 -14.42 6.34
C LYS A 28 12.50 -13.32 7.22
N ILE A 29 13.58 -12.67 6.78
CA ILE A 29 14.17 -11.53 7.49
C ILE A 29 13.23 -10.33 7.49
N ILE A 30 12.61 -10.01 6.35
CA ILE A 30 11.69 -8.87 6.24
C ILE A 30 10.52 -9.07 7.21
N THR A 31 9.90 -10.24 7.23
CA THR A 31 8.80 -10.54 8.16
C THR A 31 9.24 -10.40 9.62
N PHE A 32 10.42 -10.93 9.96
CA PHE A 32 10.98 -10.78 11.31
C PHE A 32 11.23 -9.31 11.67
N LEU A 33 11.76 -8.52 10.74
CA LEU A 33 12.05 -7.10 10.94
C LEU A 33 10.76 -6.29 11.09
N ILE A 34 9.72 -6.60 10.30
CA ILE A 34 8.40 -5.98 10.45
C ILE A 34 7.83 -6.29 11.84
N TRP A 35 7.89 -7.53 12.29
CA TRP A 35 7.46 -7.89 13.65
C TRP A 35 8.21 -7.11 14.72
N LEU A 36 9.53 -7.03 14.61
CA LEU A 36 10.35 -6.25 15.54
C LEU A 36 9.97 -4.77 15.52
N LEU A 37 9.80 -4.18 14.33
CA LEU A 37 9.46 -2.78 14.16
C LEU A 37 8.08 -2.46 14.74
N LEU A 38 7.08 -3.33 14.50
CA LEU A 38 5.73 -3.21 15.07
C LEU A 38 5.76 -3.33 16.59
N PHE A 39 6.60 -4.21 17.15
CA PHE A 39 6.76 -4.34 18.59
C PHE A 39 7.38 -3.08 19.21
N LEU A 40 8.46 -2.56 18.63
CA LEU A 40 9.09 -1.31 19.05
C LEU A 40 8.11 -0.14 18.97
N LEU A 41 7.36 -0.04 17.88
CA LEU A 41 6.33 0.98 17.70
C LEU A 41 5.24 0.89 18.78
N GLY A 42 4.81 -0.33 19.13
CA GLY A 42 3.83 -0.55 20.18
C GLY A 42 4.30 -0.07 21.56
N ILE A 43 5.58 -0.24 21.88
CA ILE A 43 6.18 0.28 23.13
C ILE A 43 6.22 1.80 23.12
N ASP A 44 6.72 2.41 22.04
CA ASP A 44 6.88 3.87 21.92
C ASP A 44 5.52 4.59 21.98
N VAL A 45 4.51 4.03 21.32
CA VAL A 45 3.12 4.53 21.36
C VAL A 45 2.47 4.28 22.73
N GLY A 46 2.80 3.16 23.39
CA GLY A 46 2.26 2.78 24.69
C GLY A 46 2.78 3.62 25.86
N ASP A 47 4.06 3.99 25.83
CA ASP A 47 4.70 4.85 26.84
C ASP A 47 4.25 6.32 26.73
N ASN A 48 3.87 6.75 25.53
CA ASN A 48 3.43 8.11 25.29
C ASN A 48 1.96 8.34 25.69
N LYS A 49 1.77 8.88 26.90
CA LYS A 49 0.44 9.22 27.45
C LYS A 49 -0.38 10.14 26.52
N ALA A 50 0.25 11.08 25.81
CA ALA A 50 -0.46 11.98 24.89
C ALA A 50 -1.05 11.23 23.69
N ILE A 51 -0.31 10.25 23.15
CA ILE A 51 -0.80 9.39 22.07
C ILE A 51 -1.87 8.42 22.61
N MET A 52 -1.69 7.87 23.81
CA MET A 52 -2.67 6.96 24.44
C MET A 52 -4.03 7.62 24.69
N TYR A 53 -4.05 8.88 25.14
CA TYR A 53 -5.31 9.63 25.29
C TYR A 53 -5.89 10.08 23.95
N GLY A 54 -5.03 10.45 22.99
CA GLY A 54 -5.44 10.80 21.62
C GLY A 54 -5.80 9.60 20.74
N LEU A 55 -5.53 8.37 21.18
CA LEU A 55 -5.66 7.16 20.37
C LEU A 55 -7.10 6.89 19.97
N HIS A 56 -8.06 7.21 20.84
CA HIS A 56 -9.48 7.08 20.52
C HIS A 56 -9.92 8.05 19.42
N THR A 57 -9.49 9.32 19.50
CA THR A 57 -9.83 10.34 18.50
C THR A 57 -9.10 10.10 17.17
N LEU A 58 -7.79 9.84 17.24
CA LEU A 58 -6.96 9.52 16.08
C LEU A 58 -7.40 8.21 15.41
N GLY A 59 -7.79 7.22 16.21
CA GLY A 59 -8.28 5.94 15.74
C GLY A 59 -9.61 6.09 14.99
N LEU A 60 -10.56 6.86 15.52
CA LEU A 60 -11.82 7.13 14.84
C LEU A 60 -11.64 7.94 13.55
N GLU A 61 -10.79 8.96 13.58
CA GLU A 61 -10.49 9.76 12.39
C GLU A 61 -9.84 8.90 11.29
N ALA A 62 -8.84 8.09 11.65
CA ALA A 62 -8.21 7.15 10.73
C ALA A 62 -9.22 6.12 10.18
N LEU A 63 -10.13 5.63 11.01
CA LEU A 63 -11.18 4.68 10.59
C LEU A 63 -12.12 5.33 9.56
N ILE A 64 -12.56 6.56 9.78
CA ILE A 64 -13.42 7.28 8.84
C ILE A 64 -12.68 7.51 7.51
N ILE A 65 -11.42 7.96 7.56
CA ILE A 65 -10.62 8.21 6.35
C ILE A 65 -10.39 6.91 5.57
N THR A 66 -10.07 5.80 6.24
CA THR A 66 -9.85 4.50 5.58
C THR A 66 -11.13 3.97 4.94
N LEU A 67 -12.27 4.05 5.62
CA LEU A 67 -13.56 3.67 5.04
C LEU A 67 -13.90 4.52 3.81
N ALA A 68 -13.75 5.84 3.91
CA ALA A 68 -14.00 6.75 2.80
C ALA A 68 -13.08 6.45 1.60
N ALA A 69 -11.79 6.21 1.86
CA ALA A 69 -10.80 5.88 0.83
C ALA A 69 -11.10 4.53 0.15
N VAL A 70 -11.49 3.51 0.91
CA VAL A 70 -11.83 2.17 0.37
C VAL A 70 -13.10 2.23 -0.47
N ILE A 71 -14.15 2.87 0.04
CA ILE A 71 -15.42 3.04 -0.69
C ILE A 71 -15.18 3.85 -1.97
N GLY A 72 -14.48 4.99 -1.87
CA GLY A 72 -14.16 5.82 -3.02
C GLY A 72 -13.34 5.09 -4.07
N SER A 73 -12.29 4.37 -3.67
CA SER A 73 -11.44 3.60 -4.60
C SER A 73 -12.22 2.47 -5.27
N THR A 74 -13.09 1.78 -4.53
CA THR A 74 -13.93 0.69 -5.07
C THR A 74 -14.97 1.21 -6.06
N LEU A 75 -15.66 2.32 -5.73
CA LEU A 75 -16.64 2.94 -6.62
C LEU A 75 -16.02 3.46 -7.91
N LEU A 76 -14.84 4.10 -7.82
CA LEU A 76 -14.12 4.57 -9.01
C LEU A 76 -13.62 3.41 -9.87
N ALA A 77 -13.09 2.34 -9.26
CA ALA A 77 -12.67 1.15 -9.98
C ALA A 77 -13.86 0.48 -10.69
N TRP A 78 -15.01 0.39 -10.01
CA TRP A 78 -16.24 -0.14 -10.59
C TRP A 78 -16.79 0.73 -11.72
N GLY A 79 -16.81 2.06 -11.55
CA GLY A 79 -17.22 3.00 -12.60
C GLY A 79 -16.32 2.94 -13.83
N LEU A 80 -15.00 2.85 -13.63
CA LEU A 80 -14.04 2.68 -14.72
C LEU A 80 -14.25 1.35 -15.45
N TRP A 81 -14.48 0.26 -14.71
CA TRP A 81 -14.78 -1.05 -15.29
C TRP A 81 -16.07 -1.02 -16.10
N TYR A 82 -17.15 -0.43 -15.57
CA TYR A 82 -18.42 -0.30 -16.28
C TYR A 82 -18.29 0.56 -17.55
N LEU A 83 -17.59 1.69 -17.48
CA LEU A 83 -17.39 2.58 -18.62
C LEU A 83 -16.47 1.98 -19.70
N LEU A 84 -15.44 1.23 -19.31
CA LEU A 84 -14.63 0.48 -20.27
C LEU A 84 -15.40 -0.69 -20.88
N TYR A 85 -16.21 -1.40 -20.09
CA TYR A 85 -17.00 -2.53 -20.56
C TYR A 85 -18.07 -2.11 -21.57
N ILE A 86 -18.81 -1.03 -21.27
CA ILE A 86 -19.86 -0.53 -22.17
C ILE A 86 -19.26 0.01 -23.49
N ARG A 87 -18.11 0.68 -23.41
CA ARG A 87 -17.41 1.23 -24.57
C ARG A 87 -16.73 0.14 -25.43
N ASN A 88 -16.36 -0.99 -24.84
CA ASN A 88 -15.86 -2.13 -25.59
C ASN A 88 -17.01 -2.90 -26.28
N ARG A 89 -18.20 -3.00 -25.66
CA ARG A 89 -19.40 -3.60 -26.28
C ARG A 89 -19.89 -2.84 -27.51
N GLU A 90 -19.92 -1.50 -27.45
CA GLU A 90 -20.28 -0.67 -28.62
C GLU A 90 -19.30 -0.80 -29.80
N LYS A 91 -18.04 -1.17 -29.54
CA LYS A 91 -17.05 -1.42 -30.61
C LYS A 91 -17.22 -2.78 -31.28
N GLU A 92 -17.71 -3.78 -30.55
CA GLU A 92 -18.01 -5.11 -31.10
C GLU A 92 -19.31 -5.12 -31.91
N GLU A 93 -20.29 -4.28 -31.57
CA GLU A 93 -21.59 -4.23 -32.27
C GLU A 93 -21.55 -3.38 -33.56
N LYS A 94 -20.48 -2.59 -33.75
CA LYS A 94 -20.22 -1.76 -34.95
C LYS A 94 -19.15 -2.34 -35.89
N ALA A 95 -18.54 -3.48 -35.54
CA ALA A 95 -17.57 -4.21 -36.35
C ALA A 95 -18.27 -5.38 -37.06
#